data_AF-A0A7X7K8Y1-F1
#
_entry.id   AF-A0A7X7K8Y1-F1
#
_cell.length_a   1.000
_cell.length_b   1.000
_cell.length_c   1.000
_cell.angle_alpha   90.00
_cell.angle_beta   90.00
_cell.angle_gamma   90.00
#
_symmetry.space_group_name_H-M   'P 1'
#
loop_
_entity.id
_entity.type
_entity.pdbx_description
1 polymer ?
#
loop_
_entity_poly.entity_id
_entity_poly.type
_entity_poly.pdbx_seq_one_letter_code
_entity_poly.pdbx_strand_id
1 'polypeptide(L)'
;VDFALTPAEEQYLSDRIAAATRGSLLSWLIHHEPALPVDLPWQLDNLHEAPEDLQQTVDHARRFHTAIFGAALLYNLLVARKRAITDPDNEHVARYEVALEEWRGELATTGALDGWDRTAWWATIHAHNPNLNVQTRLFVDGWIDIISHDAHVEHNTSAARLIESREHRLKGTRARLSNQSALDRWNGRSGLVRLDYRWDVTQRHLQDLYAARRPS
;
A
#
# COMPACT_ATOMS: atom_id res chain seq x y z
N VAL A 1 2.23 -23.82 -28.28
CA VAL A 1 1.00 -24.08 -27.51
C VAL A 1 0.41 -22.71 -27.24
N ASP A 2 -0.72 -22.42 -27.85
CA ASP A 2 -1.43 -21.17 -27.59
C ASP A 2 -2.31 -21.39 -26.36
N PHE A 3 -2.28 -20.45 -25.42
CA PHE A 3 -3.03 -20.50 -24.16
C PHE A 3 -4.30 -19.64 -24.22
N ALA A 4 -4.78 -19.30 -25.43
CA ALA A 4 -6.02 -18.57 -25.63
C ALA A 4 -7.22 -19.35 -25.06
N LEU A 5 -7.97 -18.71 -24.16
CA LEU A 5 -9.20 -19.28 -23.58
C LEU A 5 -10.28 -19.38 -24.65
N THR A 6 -10.97 -20.51 -24.70
CA THR A 6 -12.21 -20.62 -25.47
C THR A 6 -13.34 -19.83 -24.78
N PRO A 7 -14.41 -19.41 -25.51
CA PRO A 7 -15.56 -18.74 -24.89
C PRO A 7 -16.22 -19.57 -23.77
N ALA A 8 -16.22 -20.89 -23.88
CA ALA A 8 -16.79 -21.78 -22.85
C ALA A 8 -15.91 -21.82 -21.58
N GLU A 9 -14.59 -21.84 -21.74
CA GLU A 9 -13.65 -21.78 -20.61
C GLU A 9 -13.66 -20.42 -19.93
N GLU A 10 -13.73 -19.33 -20.71
CA GLU A 10 -13.90 -17.97 -20.18
C GLU A 10 -15.15 -17.88 -19.32
N GLN A 11 -16.32 -18.27 -19.85
CA GLN A 11 -17.58 -18.22 -19.12
C GLN A 11 -17.50 -19.04 -17.82
N TYR A 12 -16.97 -20.27 -17.90
CA TYR A 12 -16.81 -21.12 -16.73
C TYR A 12 -15.89 -20.49 -15.67
N LEU A 13 -14.74 -19.93 -16.08
CA LEU A 13 -13.81 -19.28 -15.15
C LEU A 13 -14.42 -18.02 -14.53
N SER A 14 -15.06 -17.18 -15.34
CA SER A 14 -15.78 -15.99 -14.88
C SER A 14 -16.81 -16.34 -13.81
N ASP A 15 -17.66 -17.34 -14.04
CA ASP A 15 -18.66 -17.78 -13.07
C ASP A 15 -18.03 -18.31 -11.77
N ARG A 16 -16.96 -19.10 -11.89
CA ARG A 16 -16.24 -19.66 -10.73
C ARG A 16 -15.56 -18.57 -9.90
N ILE A 17 -14.89 -17.61 -10.53
CA ILE A 17 -14.18 -16.52 -9.84
C ILE A 17 -15.19 -15.56 -9.21
N ALA A 18 -16.25 -15.17 -9.92
CA ALA A 18 -17.29 -14.30 -9.40
C ALA A 18 -18.00 -14.92 -8.20
N ALA A 19 -18.31 -16.22 -8.25
CA ALA A 19 -18.91 -16.93 -7.13
C ALA A 19 -17.97 -17.04 -5.92
N ALA A 20 -16.69 -17.31 -6.14
CA ALA A 20 -15.71 -17.49 -5.07
C ALA A 20 -15.27 -16.16 -4.42
N THR A 21 -15.34 -15.06 -5.15
CA THR A 21 -14.88 -13.73 -4.70
C THR A 21 -16.03 -12.73 -4.59
N ARG A 22 -17.27 -13.21 -4.40
CA ARG A 22 -18.48 -12.40 -4.33
C ARG A 22 -18.32 -11.21 -3.38
N GLY A 23 -18.73 -10.03 -3.85
CA GLY A 23 -18.65 -8.79 -3.07
C GLY A 23 -17.24 -8.19 -3.05
N SER A 24 -16.35 -8.62 -3.95
CA SER A 24 -15.04 -7.99 -4.16
C SER A 24 -15.02 -7.20 -5.46
N LEU A 25 -14.07 -6.27 -5.56
CA LEU A 25 -13.80 -5.54 -6.81
C LEU A 25 -13.49 -6.51 -7.97
N LEU A 26 -12.76 -7.61 -7.72
CA LEU A 26 -12.49 -8.63 -8.73
C LEU A 26 -13.79 -9.23 -9.27
N SER A 27 -14.71 -9.63 -8.40
CA SER A 27 -16.00 -10.19 -8.83
C SER A 27 -16.83 -9.21 -9.64
N TRP A 28 -16.78 -7.92 -9.31
CA TRP A 28 -17.49 -6.88 -10.03
C TRP A 28 -16.87 -6.65 -11.42
N LEU A 29 -15.55 -6.52 -11.49
CA LEU A 29 -14.81 -6.28 -12.74
C LEU A 29 -14.96 -7.41 -13.76
N ILE A 30 -15.22 -8.66 -13.34
CA ILE A 30 -15.50 -9.74 -14.28
C ILE A 30 -16.61 -9.34 -15.27
N HIS A 31 -17.62 -8.58 -14.86
CA HIS A 31 -18.72 -8.17 -15.75
C HIS A 31 -18.68 -6.70 -16.18
N HIS A 32 -17.74 -5.93 -15.63
CA HIS A 32 -17.62 -4.48 -15.86
C HIS A 32 -16.19 -4.16 -16.29
N GLU A 33 -15.87 -4.46 -17.54
CA GLU A 33 -14.55 -4.19 -18.12
C GLU A 33 -14.28 -2.67 -18.17
N PRO A 34 -13.16 -2.17 -17.61
CA PRO A 34 -12.74 -0.78 -17.77
C PRO A 34 -12.25 -0.51 -19.20
N ALA A 35 -12.31 0.73 -19.68
CA ALA A 35 -11.93 1.02 -21.06
C ALA A 35 -10.41 0.87 -21.30
N LEU A 36 -9.60 1.13 -20.27
CA LEU A 36 -8.15 1.10 -20.34
C LEU A 36 -7.54 0.38 -19.12
N PRO A 37 -6.39 -0.30 -19.31
CA PRO A 37 -5.59 -0.77 -18.18
C PRO A 37 -5.04 0.40 -17.37
N VAL A 38 -4.92 0.19 -16.06
CA VAL A 38 -4.46 1.20 -15.10
C VAL A 38 -3.45 0.62 -14.11
N ASP A 39 -2.51 1.42 -13.62
CA ASP A 39 -1.47 0.91 -12.73
C ASP A 39 -2.00 0.59 -11.32
N LEU A 40 -3.09 1.23 -10.91
CA LEU A 40 -3.66 1.10 -9.57
C LEU A 40 -5.20 1.03 -9.62
N PRO A 41 -5.85 0.29 -8.70
CA PRO A 41 -7.28 0.02 -8.78
C PRO A 41 -8.17 1.26 -8.62
N TRP A 42 -7.70 2.31 -7.92
CA TRP A 42 -8.44 3.58 -7.79
C TRP A 42 -8.36 4.48 -9.03
N GLN A 43 -7.66 4.06 -10.08
CA GLN A 43 -7.58 4.78 -11.34
C GLN A 43 -8.58 4.25 -12.38
N LEU A 44 -9.32 3.19 -12.06
CA LEU A 44 -10.36 2.62 -12.91
C LEU A 44 -11.39 3.70 -13.28
N ASP A 45 -11.63 3.85 -14.58
CA ASP A 45 -12.54 4.85 -15.15
C ASP A 45 -14.00 4.57 -14.77
N ASN A 46 -14.37 3.30 -14.71
CA ASN A 46 -15.71 2.84 -14.36
C ASN A 46 -15.91 2.59 -12.85
N LEU A 47 -14.94 2.93 -11.98
CA LEU A 47 -15.06 2.65 -10.53
C LEU A 47 -16.32 3.26 -9.91
N HIS A 48 -16.75 4.42 -10.41
CA HIS A 48 -17.95 5.13 -9.96
C HIS A 48 -19.26 4.35 -10.20
N GLU A 49 -19.25 3.34 -11.08
CA GLU A 49 -20.38 2.46 -11.35
C GLU A 49 -20.43 1.24 -10.41
N ALA A 50 -19.35 1.00 -9.64
CA ALA A 50 -19.30 -0.10 -8.69
C ALA A 50 -20.25 0.15 -7.50
N PRO A 51 -20.68 -0.91 -6.79
CA PRO A 51 -21.31 -0.77 -5.47
C PRO A 51 -20.56 0.19 -4.53
N GLU A 52 -21.29 0.99 -3.76
CA GLU A 52 -20.73 2.05 -2.91
C GLU A 52 -19.70 1.53 -1.89
N ASP A 53 -19.93 0.35 -1.34
CA ASP A 53 -19.02 -0.33 -0.42
C ASP A 53 -17.67 -0.70 -1.07
N LEU A 54 -17.69 -1.09 -2.35
CA LEU A 54 -16.47 -1.32 -3.13
C LEU A 54 -15.74 -0.02 -3.44
N GLN A 55 -16.45 1.04 -3.82
CA GLN A 55 -15.86 2.35 -4.04
C GLN A 55 -15.15 2.84 -2.77
N GLN A 56 -15.83 2.75 -1.62
CA GLN A 56 -15.28 3.13 -0.33
C GLN A 56 -14.06 2.28 0.06
N THR A 57 -14.12 0.97 -0.19
CA THR A 57 -12.99 0.06 0.06
C THR A 57 -11.77 0.43 -0.77
N VAL A 58 -11.96 0.77 -2.06
CA VAL A 58 -10.88 1.21 -2.95
C VAL A 58 -10.31 2.56 -2.52
N ASP A 59 -11.14 3.51 -2.11
CA ASP A 59 -10.66 4.79 -1.59
C ASP A 59 -9.84 4.62 -0.29
N HIS A 60 -10.32 3.79 0.64
CA HIS A 60 -9.55 3.42 1.83
C HIS A 60 -8.19 2.81 1.48
N ALA A 61 -8.15 1.92 0.48
CA ALA A 61 -6.92 1.30 0.01
C ALA A 61 -5.93 2.33 -0.57
N ARG A 62 -6.42 3.29 -1.37
CA ARG A 62 -5.65 4.42 -1.90
C ARG A 62 -5.05 5.29 -0.79
N ARG A 63 -5.89 5.71 0.17
CA ARG A 63 -5.46 6.57 1.28
C ARG A 63 -4.40 5.90 2.13
N PHE A 64 -4.60 4.63 2.48
CA PHE A 64 -3.63 3.87 3.24
C PHE A 64 -2.32 3.64 2.48
N HIS A 65 -2.39 3.36 1.18
CA HIS A 65 -1.21 3.24 0.31
C HIS A 65 -0.31 4.46 0.43
N THR A 66 -0.87 5.67 0.25
CA THR A 66 -0.09 6.92 0.31
C THR A 66 0.38 7.20 1.72
N ALA A 67 -0.50 7.09 2.72
CA ALA A 67 -0.16 7.39 4.11
C ALA A 67 0.96 6.51 4.65
N ILE A 68 0.89 5.18 4.47
CA ILE A 68 1.85 4.24 5.07
C ILE A 68 3.22 4.27 4.40
N PHE A 69 3.30 4.69 3.14
CA PHE A 69 4.57 4.76 2.41
C PHE A 69 5.55 5.74 3.07
N GLY A 70 5.05 6.87 3.59
CA GLY A 70 5.86 7.83 4.35
C GLY A 70 6.54 7.23 5.58
N ALA A 71 5.90 6.28 6.27
CA ALA A 71 6.49 5.60 7.42
C ALA A 71 7.71 4.76 7.00
N ALA A 72 7.61 4.09 5.85
CA ALA A 72 8.71 3.30 5.30
C ALA A 72 9.88 4.21 4.85
N LEU A 73 9.59 5.36 4.25
CA LEU A 73 10.59 6.35 3.89
C LEU A 73 11.30 6.91 5.12
N LEU A 74 10.55 7.34 6.14
CA LEU A 74 11.12 7.84 7.39
C LEU A 74 11.99 6.79 8.08
N TYR A 75 11.55 5.53 8.11
CA TYR A 75 12.37 4.44 8.65
C TYR A 75 13.73 4.34 7.94
N ASN A 76 13.75 4.39 6.61
CA ASN A 76 15.01 4.30 5.89
C ASN A 76 15.86 5.57 6.05
N LEU A 77 15.27 6.75 6.20
CA LEU A 77 16.00 7.97 6.56
C LEU A 77 16.69 7.83 7.93
N LEU A 78 15.99 7.31 8.94
CA LEU A 78 16.56 7.11 10.28
C LEU A 78 17.74 6.12 10.25
N VAL A 79 17.59 5.02 9.50
CA VAL A 79 18.68 4.05 9.31
C VAL A 79 19.86 4.68 8.55
N ALA A 80 19.59 5.46 7.50
CA ALA A 80 20.61 6.18 6.73
C ALA A 80 21.41 7.15 7.61
N ARG A 81 20.72 7.98 8.42
CA ARG A 81 21.36 8.93 9.34
C ARG A 81 22.22 8.22 10.38
N LYS A 82 21.75 7.09 10.91
CA LYS A 82 22.55 6.28 11.83
C LYS A 82 23.79 5.70 11.16
N ARG A 83 23.66 5.20 9.92
CA ARG A 83 24.79 4.67 9.14
C ARG A 83 25.83 5.74 8.82
N ALA A 84 25.40 6.97 8.55
CA ALA A 84 26.28 8.10 8.22
C ALA A 84 27.29 8.44 9.33
N ILE A 85 27.03 8.07 10.59
CA ILE A 85 27.99 8.22 11.70
C ILE A 85 29.27 7.41 11.45
N THR A 86 29.14 6.22 10.86
CA THR A 86 30.25 5.29 10.59
C THR A 86 30.69 5.29 9.12
N ASP A 87 29.93 5.96 8.26
CA ASP A 87 30.06 5.92 6.79
C ASP A 87 29.63 7.27 6.21
N PRO A 88 30.45 8.33 6.35
CA PRO A 88 30.06 9.71 6.02
C PRO A 88 29.73 9.93 4.54
N ASP A 89 30.26 9.10 3.64
CA ASP A 89 30.01 9.15 2.20
C ASP A 89 28.66 8.51 1.80
N ASN A 90 27.86 8.10 2.77
CA ASN A 90 26.55 7.50 2.55
C ASN A 90 25.52 8.49 1.93
N GLU A 91 25.28 8.35 0.63
CA GLU A 91 24.30 9.14 -0.15
C GLU A 91 22.83 8.86 0.22
N HIS A 92 22.54 7.84 1.03
CA HIS A 92 21.16 7.46 1.35
C HIS A 92 20.39 8.51 2.14
N VAL A 93 21.06 9.37 2.93
CA VAL A 93 20.38 10.44 3.68
C VAL A 93 19.68 11.40 2.71
N ALA A 94 20.44 11.97 1.78
CA ALA A 94 19.92 12.90 0.77
C ALA A 94 18.82 12.25 -0.09
N ARG A 95 19.02 10.99 -0.48
CA ARG A 95 18.01 10.21 -1.22
C ARG A 95 16.67 10.15 -0.49
N TYR A 96 16.67 9.88 0.81
CA TYR A 96 15.43 9.73 1.58
C TYR A 96 14.79 11.07 1.97
N GLU A 97 15.59 12.13 2.10
CA GLU A 97 15.06 13.49 2.27
C GLU A 97 14.30 13.95 1.02
N VAL A 98 14.86 13.72 -0.17
CA VAL A 98 14.16 13.97 -1.45
C VAL A 98 12.89 13.13 -1.57
N ALA A 99 12.97 11.82 -1.28
CA ALA A 99 11.80 10.95 -1.39
C ALA A 99 10.67 11.30 -0.40
N LEU A 100 11.00 11.84 0.79
CA LEU A 100 9.99 12.35 1.73
C LEU A 100 9.34 13.65 1.25
N GLU A 101 10.09 14.52 0.58
CA GLU A 101 9.54 15.72 -0.06
C GLU A 101 8.55 15.33 -1.18
N GLU A 102 8.95 14.41 -2.06
CA GLU A 102 8.07 13.88 -3.11
C GLU A 102 6.80 13.24 -2.52
N TRP A 103 6.95 12.44 -1.47
CA TRP A 103 5.82 11.81 -0.78
C TRP A 103 4.89 12.84 -0.13
N ARG A 104 5.41 13.91 0.48
CA ARG A 104 4.59 15.02 0.98
C ARG A 104 3.78 15.67 -0.14
N GLY A 105 4.42 15.93 -1.28
CA GLY A 105 3.73 16.47 -2.45
C GLY A 105 2.59 15.58 -2.92
N GLU A 106 2.81 14.26 -2.96
CA GLU A 106 1.78 13.26 -3.26
C GLU A 106 0.65 13.27 -2.22
N LEU A 107 1.00 13.28 -0.92
CA LEU A 107 0.03 13.27 0.17
C LEU A 107 -0.92 14.46 0.08
N ALA A 108 -0.38 15.65 -0.23
CA ALA A 108 -1.16 16.88 -0.43
C ALA A 108 -2.00 16.81 -1.71
N THR A 109 -1.41 16.42 -2.85
CA THR A 109 -2.09 16.38 -4.15
C THR A 109 -3.25 15.39 -4.15
N THR A 110 -3.08 14.25 -3.48
CA THR A 110 -4.09 13.18 -3.43
C THR A 110 -5.16 13.41 -2.36
N GLY A 111 -4.99 14.39 -1.48
CA GLY A 111 -5.87 14.62 -0.33
C GLY A 111 -6.09 13.35 0.52
N ALA A 112 -5.07 12.49 0.63
CA ALA A 112 -5.25 11.14 1.19
C ALA A 112 -5.73 11.16 2.66
N LEU A 113 -5.49 12.24 3.40
CA LEU A 113 -5.93 12.40 4.78
C LEU A 113 -7.27 13.16 4.89
N ASP A 114 -7.72 13.82 3.83
CA ASP A 114 -8.84 14.76 3.87
C ASP A 114 -10.15 14.01 4.09
N GLY A 115 -10.82 14.33 5.19
CA GLY A 115 -12.11 13.73 5.56
C GLY A 115 -12.05 12.21 5.75
N TRP A 116 -10.87 11.63 5.98
CA TRP A 116 -10.75 10.17 6.06
C TRP A 116 -11.46 9.60 7.29
N ASP A 117 -12.59 8.93 7.08
CA ASP A 117 -13.27 8.16 8.12
C ASP A 117 -12.48 6.90 8.48
N ARG A 118 -11.59 7.05 9.48
CA ARG A 118 -10.79 5.95 10.03
C ARG A 118 -11.63 4.93 10.79
N THR A 119 -12.80 5.32 11.30
CA THR A 119 -13.68 4.40 12.05
C THR A 119 -14.30 3.40 11.10
N ALA A 120 -14.88 3.88 9.99
CA ALA A 120 -15.40 3.04 8.92
C ALA A 120 -14.29 2.16 8.33
N TRP A 121 -13.11 2.73 8.07
CA TRP A 121 -11.98 1.98 7.54
C TRP A 121 -11.56 0.80 8.44
N TRP A 122 -11.43 1.03 9.75
CA TRP A 122 -11.10 -0.05 10.69
C TRP A 122 -12.21 -1.10 10.80
N ALA A 123 -13.47 -0.71 10.66
CA ALA A 123 -14.58 -1.67 10.61
C ALA A 123 -14.45 -2.59 9.38
N THR A 124 -14.13 -2.04 8.20
CA THR A 124 -13.85 -2.82 6.98
C THR A 124 -12.68 -3.77 7.18
N ILE A 125 -11.56 -3.30 7.73
CA ILE A 125 -10.41 -4.18 8.01
C ILE A 125 -10.77 -5.29 8.98
N HIS A 126 -11.50 -4.99 10.05
CA HIS A 126 -11.86 -5.97 11.06
C HIS A 126 -12.81 -7.05 10.52
N ALA A 127 -13.73 -6.68 9.63
CA ALA A 127 -14.60 -7.64 8.94
C ALA A 127 -13.81 -8.67 8.13
N HIS A 128 -12.70 -8.27 7.52
CA HIS A 128 -11.84 -9.17 6.72
C HIS A 128 -10.71 -9.85 7.52
N ASN A 129 -10.26 -9.24 8.62
CA ASN A 129 -9.19 -9.76 9.47
C ASN A 129 -9.49 -9.48 10.95
N PRO A 130 -10.36 -10.27 11.59
CA PRO A 130 -10.79 -10.03 12.97
C PRO A 130 -9.65 -10.16 13.98
N ASN A 131 -8.60 -10.91 13.64
CA ASN A 131 -7.44 -11.17 14.51
C ASN A 131 -6.29 -10.18 14.29
N LEU A 132 -6.54 -9.04 13.63
CA LEU A 132 -5.51 -8.03 13.43
C LEU A 132 -4.91 -7.61 14.78
N ASN A 133 -3.59 -7.65 14.86
CA ASN A 133 -2.86 -7.26 16.06
C ASN A 133 -3.14 -5.79 16.42
N VAL A 134 -3.61 -5.55 17.65
CA VAL A 134 -3.84 -4.22 18.22
C VAL A 134 -2.63 -3.28 18.09
N GLN A 135 -1.42 -3.83 18.17
CA GLN A 135 -0.18 -3.08 18.05
C GLN A 135 0.08 -2.55 16.63
N THR A 136 -0.46 -3.22 15.60
CA THR A 136 -0.46 -2.73 14.23
C THR A 136 -1.42 -1.56 14.09
N ARG A 137 -2.64 -1.68 14.66
CA ARG A 137 -3.63 -0.59 14.68
C ARG A 137 -3.08 0.65 15.38
N LEU A 138 -2.57 0.51 16.59
CA LEU A 138 -2.00 1.64 17.36
C LEU A 138 -0.86 2.33 16.61
N PHE A 139 -0.01 1.56 15.91
CA PHE A 139 1.03 2.17 15.08
C PHE A 139 0.44 2.96 13.93
N VAL A 140 -0.52 2.40 13.20
CA VAL A 140 -1.13 3.05 12.04
C VAL A 140 -1.89 4.29 12.45
N ASP A 141 -2.68 4.23 13.52
CA ASP A 141 -3.42 5.37 14.05
C ASP A 141 -2.45 6.48 14.49
N GLY A 142 -1.43 6.14 15.30
CA GLY A 142 -0.43 7.12 15.73
C GLY A 142 0.39 7.71 14.58
N TRP A 143 0.66 6.93 13.53
CA TRP A 143 1.33 7.44 12.33
C TRP A 143 0.44 8.44 11.59
N ILE A 144 -0.82 8.07 11.32
CA ILE A 144 -1.78 8.95 10.66
C ILE A 144 -2.00 10.21 11.47
N ASP A 145 -2.14 10.11 12.80
CA ASP A 145 -2.28 11.29 13.67
C ASP A 145 -1.09 12.24 13.49
N ILE A 146 0.14 11.74 13.48
CA ILE A 146 1.33 12.59 13.30
C ILE A 146 1.28 13.32 11.95
N ILE A 147 1.06 12.59 10.85
CA ILE A 147 1.10 13.18 9.50
C ILE A 147 -0.10 14.07 9.19
N SER A 148 -1.22 13.88 9.90
CA SER A 148 -2.39 14.77 9.84
C SER A 148 -2.14 16.12 10.51
N HIS A 149 -1.24 16.19 11.51
CA HIS A 149 -0.84 17.47 12.12
C HIS A 149 0.29 18.14 11.34
N ASP A 150 1.31 17.37 10.97
CA ASP A 150 2.45 17.86 10.19
C ASP A 150 3.13 16.72 9.42
N ALA A 151 3.18 16.86 8.09
CA ALA A 151 3.80 15.90 7.20
C ALA A 151 5.34 16.08 7.08
N HIS A 152 5.93 17.13 7.68
CA HIS A 152 7.39 17.31 7.82
C HIS A 152 7.96 16.41 8.92
N VAL A 153 7.97 15.12 8.66
CA VAL A 153 8.30 14.08 9.65
C VAL A 153 9.80 13.84 9.83
N GLU A 154 10.65 14.33 8.92
CA GLU A 154 12.10 14.11 8.90
C GLU A 154 12.78 14.58 10.19
N HIS A 155 12.30 15.65 10.82
CA HIS A 155 12.84 16.19 12.07
C HIS A 155 11.89 16.00 13.26
N ASN A 156 10.77 15.30 13.04
CA ASN A 156 9.76 15.08 14.06
C ASN A 156 10.20 13.95 15.02
N THR A 157 10.52 14.32 16.26
CA THR A 157 10.99 13.36 17.27
C THR A 157 9.93 12.33 17.64
N SER A 158 8.65 12.69 17.63
CA SER A 158 7.54 11.76 17.90
C SER A 158 7.41 10.73 16.78
N ALA A 159 7.55 11.16 15.52
CA ALA A 159 7.57 10.27 14.36
C ALA A 159 8.73 9.28 14.43
N ALA A 160 9.93 9.77 14.74
CA ALA A 160 11.12 8.92 14.90
C ALA A 160 10.92 7.85 15.99
N ARG A 161 10.45 8.26 17.18
CA ARG A 161 10.17 7.33 18.30
C ARG A 161 9.10 6.29 17.95
N LEU A 162 8.06 6.66 17.21
CA LEU A 162 7.02 5.75 16.77
C LEU A 162 7.59 4.65 15.85
N ILE A 163 8.43 5.04 14.90
CA ILE A 163 9.10 4.11 13.97
C ILE A 163 10.09 3.19 14.71
N GLU A 164 10.93 3.75 15.59
CA GLU A 164 11.88 2.99 16.42
C GLU A 164 11.17 1.95 17.28
N SER A 165 10.09 2.36 17.96
CA SER A 165 9.28 1.47 18.80
C SER A 165 8.67 0.33 18.00
N ARG A 166 8.16 0.62 16.79
CA ARG A 166 7.66 -0.42 15.88
C ARG A 166 8.77 -1.38 15.45
N GLU A 167 9.94 -0.87 15.06
CA GLU A 167 11.05 -1.74 14.62
C GLU A 167 11.48 -2.67 15.76
N HIS A 168 11.68 -2.13 16.95
CA HIS A 168 12.11 -2.90 18.11
C HIS A 168 11.11 -4.00 18.44
N ARG A 169 9.81 -3.70 18.41
CA ARG A 169 8.76 -4.69 18.66
C ARG A 169 8.73 -5.82 17.63
N LEU A 170 8.97 -5.51 16.35
CA LEU A 170 8.92 -6.51 15.26
C LEU A 170 10.20 -7.34 15.14
N LYS A 171 11.37 -6.75 15.42
CA LYS A 171 12.67 -7.36 15.15
C LYS A 171 13.49 -7.67 16.40
N GLY A 172 13.11 -7.13 17.56
CA GLY A 172 13.83 -7.28 18.82
C GLY A 172 15.30 -6.92 18.67
N THR A 173 16.17 -7.89 19.01
CA THR A 173 17.63 -7.74 18.94
C THR A 173 18.16 -7.49 17.53
N ARG A 174 17.37 -7.72 16.47
CA ARG A 174 17.76 -7.49 15.07
C ARG A 174 17.33 -6.11 14.53
N ALA A 175 16.78 -5.24 15.39
CA ALA A 175 16.43 -3.88 15.01
C ALA A 175 17.68 -3.07 14.63
N ARG A 176 17.69 -2.46 13.44
CA ARG A 176 18.86 -1.76 12.90
C ARG A 176 19.13 -0.46 13.66
N LEU A 177 18.07 0.19 14.14
CA LEU A 177 18.18 1.41 14.92
C LEU A 177 18.77 1.18 16.31
N SER A 178 18.92 -0.08 16.77
CA SER A 178 19.61 -0.42 18.03
C SER A 178 20.78 -1.40 17.92
N ASN A 179 20.97 -2.11 16.79
CA ASN A 179 22.02 -3.11 16.61
C ASN A 179 22.97 -2.76 15.46
N GLN A 180 24.26 -2.55 15.78
CA GLN A 180 25.29 -2.17 14.80
C GLN A 180 25.49 -3.24 13.71
N SER A 181 25.57 -4.53 14.05
CA SER A 181 25.72 -5.60 13.06
C SER A 181 24.53 -5.70 12.11
N ALA A 182 23.32 -5.42 12.60
CA ALA A 182 22.13 -5.37 11.74
C ALA A 182 22.11 -4.13 10.84
N LEU A 183 22.63 -3.00 11.33
CA LEU A 183 22.84 -1.77 10.56
C LEU A 183 23.87 -1.99 9.45
N ASP A 184 24.98 -2.67 9.73
CA ASP A 184 26.04 -2.90 8.76
C ASP A 184 25.62 -3.78 7.57
N ARG A 185 24.58 -4.59 7.75
CA ARG A 185 23.99 -5.43 6.69
C ARG A 185 22.90 -4.71 5.89
N TRP A 186 22.59 -3.46 6.20
CA TRP A 186 21.61 -2.70 5.45
C TRP A 186 22.22 -2.15 4.17
N ASN A 187 21.63 -2.51 3.03
CA ASN A 187 22.08 -2.16 1.69
C ASN A 187 21.36 -0.93 1.12
N GLY A 188 20.99 0.01 1.99
CA GLY A 188 20.36 1.26 1.58
C GLY A 188 18.85 1.22 1.40
N ARG A 189 18.17 0.06 1.50
CA ARG A 189 16.71 -0.04 1.37
C ARG A 189 16.10 -1.16 2.21
N SER A 190 14.96 -0.90 2.85
CA SER A 190 14.20 -1.92 3.59
C SER A 190 12.73 -1.55 3.68
N GLY A 191 11.84 -2.44 3.27
CA GLY A 191 10.39 -2.27 3.45
C GLY A 191 9.75 -1.16 2.59
N LEU A 192 10.45 -0.65 1.58
CA LEU A 192 9.88 0.27 0.59
C LEU A 192 9.07 -0.53 -0.44
N VAL A 193 7.80 -0.77 -0.12
CA VAL A 193 6.85 -1.42 -1.02
C VAL A 193 5.62 -0.53 -1.10
N ARG A 194 5.24 -0.18 -2.33
CA ARG A 194 3.96 0.48 -2.63
C ARG A 194 2.88 -0.61 -2.62
N LEU A 195 1.79 -0.37 -1.89
CA LEU A 195 0.70 -1.34 -1.75
C LEU A 195 -0.20 -1.27 -2.99
N ASP A 196 0.01 -2.16 -3.93
CA ASP A 196 -0.82 -2.32 -5.13
C ASP A 196 -1.95 -3.33 -4.91
N TYR A 197 -2.01 -3.99 -3.75
CA TYR A 197 -2.99 -5.02 -3.41
C TYR A 197 -3.04 -6.17 -4.43
N ARG A 198 -1.89 -6.49 -5.04
CA ARG A 198 -1.75 -7.49 -6.12
C ARG A 198 -2.52 -7.14 -7.39
N TRP A 199 -2.78 -5.85 -7.61
CA TRP A 199 -3.57 -5.37 -8.73
C TRP A 199 -3.00 -5.79 -10.09
N ASP A 200 -1.68 -5.76 -10.30
CA ASP A 200 -1.07 -6.24 -11.55
C ASP A 200 -1.51 -7.67 -11.90
N VAL A 201 -1.51 -8.56 -10.91
CA VAL A 201 -1.92 -9.96 -11.11
C VAL A 201 -3.41 -10.03 -11.44
N THR A 202 -4.24 -9.29 -10.70
CA THR A 202 -5.68 -9.20 -10.94
C THR A 202 -6.01 -8.66 -12.32
N GLN A 203 -5.35 -7.58 -12.75
CA GLN A 203 -5.56 -6.96 -14.05
C GLN A 203 -5.19 -7.90 -15.19
N ARG A 204 -4.05 -8.61 -15.10
CA ARG A 204 -3.66 -9.60 -16.10
C ARG A 204 -4.70 -10.72 -16.23
N HIS A 205 -5.19 -11.25 -15.11
CA HIS A 205 -6.25 -12.26 -15.14
C HIS A 205 -7.55 -11.75 -15.76
N LEU A 206 -7.94 -10.51 -15.47
CA LEU A 206 -9.12 -9.89 -16.07
C LEU A 206 -8.94 -9.67 -17.58
N GLN A 207 -7.77 -9.21 -18.02
CA GLN A 207 -7.44 -9.04 -19.43
C GLN A 207 -7.53 -10.34 -20.22
N ASP A 208 -7.05 -11.46 -19.66
CA ASP A 208 -7.16 -12.78 -20.28
C ASP A 208 -8.64 -13.16 -20.50
N LEU A 209 -9.51 -12.89 -19.52
CA LEU A 209 -10.96 -13.14 -19.64
C LEU A 209 -11.59 -12.22 -20.69
N TYR A 210 -11.29 -10.92 -20.66
CA TYR A 210 -11.86 -9.96 -21.60
C TYR A 210 -11.43 -10.20 -23.05
N ALA A 211 -10.17 -10.60 -23.27
CA ALA A 211 -9.66 -10.95 -24.59
C ALA A 211 -10.46 -12.11 -25.21
N ALA A 212 -10.81 -13.13 -24.41
CA ALA A 212 -11.56 -14.29 -24.88
C ALA A 212 -13.05 -14.00 -25.22
N ARG A 213 -13.60 -12.88 -24.74
CA ARG A 213 -14.96 -12.43 -25.06
C ARG A 213 -15.08 -11.71 -26.39
N ARG A 214 -13.99 -11.09 -26.85
CA ARG A 214 -13.97 -10.40 -28.13
C ARG A 214 -13.90 -11.47 -29.22
N PRO A 215 -14.91 -11.59 -30.11
CA PRO A 215 -14.81 -12.54 -31.21
C PRO A 215 -13.61 -12.16 -32.09
N SER A 216 -12.86 -13.18 -32.49
CA SER A 216 -11.75 -13.06 -33.45
C SER A 216 -12.24 -12.62 -34.83
#